data_AF-A0A120DGP6-F1
#
_entry.id   AF-A0A120DGP6-F1
#
_cell.length_a   1.000
_cell.length_b   1.000
_cell.length_c   1.000
_cell.angle_alpha   90.00
_cell.angle_beta   90.00
_cell.angle_gamma   90.00
#
_symmetry.space_group_name_H-M   'P 1'
#
loop_
_entity.id
_entity.type
_entity.pdbx_description
1 polymer ?
#
loop_
_entity_poly.entity_id
_entity_poly.type
_entity_poly.pdbx_seq_one_letter_code
_entity_poly.pdbx_strand_id
1 'polypeptide(L)'
;MIFKWICVIGCIALLIYSCSRKQDIQDDCFQSFSILATDYFGTNEPQIWKIIGKNVGDDFLKENEILGYVVERDFSSYMEPLANKEILKFTGRVYKFWPSWPQKHLGGGRKNIQYEVLIDHGKYLVLDKRSRNKHIPLVEKRCDF
;
A
#
# COMPACT_ATOMS: atom_id res chain seq x y z
N MET A 1 -26.69 34.30 -17.22
CA MET A 1 -26.94 33.70 -15.89
C MET A 1 -26.44 32.25 -15.78
N ILE A 2 -26.53 31.43 -16.83
CA ILE A 2 -26.09 30.02 -16.86
C ILE A 2 -24.56 29.84 -16.67
N PHE A 3 -23.74 30.75 -17.21
CA PHE A 3 -22.27 30.69 -17.13
C PHE A 3 -21.73 30.77 -15.69
N LYS A 4 -22.42 31.51 -14.80
CA LYS A 4 -22.03 31.65 -13.38
C LYS A 4 -22.18 30.33 -12.63
N TRP A 5 -23.21 29.54 -12.94
CA TRP A 5 -23.45 28.23 -12.33
C TRP A 5 -22.48 27.17 -12.84
N ILE A 6 -22.09 27.21 -14.12
CA ILE A 6 -21.09 26.29 -14.70
C ILE A 6 -19.72 26.50 -14.04
N CYS A 7 -19.30 27.75 -13.81
CA CYS A 7 -18.05 28.03 -13.09
C CYS A 7 -18.09 27.55 -11.63
N VAL A 8 -19.22 27.73 -10.93
CA VAL A 8 -19.37 27.28 -9.53
C VAL A 8 -19.34 25.75 -9.44
N ILE A 9 -20.06 25.05 -10.32
CA ILE A 9 -20.07 23.58 -10.36
C ILE A 9 -18.68 23.04 -10.76
N GLY A 10 -17.99 23.68 -11.72
CA GLY A 10 -16.63 23.32 -12.11
C GLY A 10 -15.61 23.50 -10.99
N CYS A 11 -15.68 24.61 -10.25
CA CYS A 11 -14.82 24.85 -9.08
C CYS A 11 -15.08 23.85 -7.95
N ILE A 12 -16.35 23.51 -7.70
CA ILE A 12 -16.72 22.50 -6.69
C ILE A 12 -16.21 21.12 -7.12
N ALA A 13 -16.35 20.71 -8.38
CA ALA A 13 -15.84 19.43 -8.88
C ALA A 13 -14.31 19.32 -8.76
N LEU A 14 -13.57 20.40 -9.09
CA LEU A 14 -12.12 20.47 -8.92
C LEU A 14 -11.67 20.40 -7.45
N LEU A 15 -12.42 21.04 -6.54
CA LEU A 15 -12.15 20.98 -5.11
C LEU A 15 -12.41 19.59 -4.53
N ILE A 16 -13.47 18.91 -4.97
CA ILE A 16 -13.77 17.53 -4.52
C ILE A 16 -12.67 16.57 -5.01
N TYR A 17 -12.19 16.71 -6.25
CA TYR A 17 -11.13 15.86 -6.78
C TYR A 17 -9.79 16.00 -6.04
N SER A 18 -9.46 17.22 -5.58
CA SER A 18 -8.26 17.49 -4.77
C SER A 18 -8.39 17.01 -3.32
N CYS A 19 -9.62 16.86 -2.82
CA CYS A 19 -9.93 16.33 -1.49
C CYS A 19 -9.97 14.79 -1.45
N SER A 20 -10.03 14.10 -2.58
CA SER A 20 -10.06 12.64 -2.61
C SER A 20 -8.66 12.02 -2.60
N ARG A 21 -8.53 10.90 -1.89
CA ARG A 21 -7.34 10.04 -1.98
C ARG A 21 -7.27 9.46 -3.39
N LYS A 22 -6.08 9.40 -3.99
CA LYS A 22 -5.85 8.66 -5.24
C LYS A 22 -5.11 7.37 -4.94
N GLN A 23 -5.50 6.30 -5.62
CA GLN A 23 -4.93 4.96 -5.49
C GLN A 23 -4.72 4.40 -6.90
N ASP A 24 -3.63 3.67 -7.12
CA ASP A 24 -3.26 3.12 -8.41
C ASP A 24 -2.47 1.81 -8.23
N ILE A 25 -2.58 0.92 -9.20
CA ILE A 25 -1.86 -0.36 -9.23
C ILE A 25 -1.03 -0.38 -10.51
N GLN A 26 0.25 -0.70 -10.37
CA GLN A 26 1.17 -0.79 -11.50
C GLN A 26 1.81 -2.17 -11.52
N ASP A 27 1.75 -2.82 -12.67
CA ASP A 27 2.38 -4.12 -12.95
C ASP A 27 3.80 -3.93 -13.50
N ASP A 28 4.59 -5.01 -13.44
CA ASP A 28 5.94 -5.12 -14.00
C ASP A 28 6.91 -4.01 -13.53
N CYS A 29 6.78 -3.60 -12.27
CA CYS A 29 7.57 -2.49 -11.71
C CYS A 29 8.95 -2.90 -11.25
N PHE A 30 9.20 -4.19 -11.08
CA PHE A 30 10.47 -4.78 -10.72
C PHE A 30 10.43 -6.29 -11.03
N GLN A 31 11.60 -6.93 -11.13
CA GLN A 31 11.67 -8.37 -11.38
C GLN A 31 11.13 -9.16 -10.19
N SER A 32 10.16 -10.05 -10.42
CA SER A 32 9.58 -10.92 -9.40
C SER A 32 10.67 -11.81 -8.75
N PHE A 33 10.58 -11.99 -7.43
CA PHE A 33 11.53 -12.82 -6.67
C PHE A 33 10.88 -13.40 -5.42
N SER A 34 11.51 -14.42 -4.85
CA SER A 34 11.07 -15.07 -3.62
C SER A 34 12.14 -14.93 -2.55
N ILE A 35 11.74 -14.64 -1.31
CA ILE A 35 12.64 -14.51 -0.17
C ILE A 35 11.93 -14.97 1.11
N LEU A 36 12.68 -15.52 2.07
CA LEU A 36 12.12 -15.81 3.39
C LEU A 36 11.69 -14.52 4.08
N ALA A 37 10.52 -14.53 4.72
CA ALA A 37 10.02 -13.36 5.45
C ALA A 37 11.02 -12.88 6.52
N THR A 38 11.68 -13.82 7.20
CA THR A 38 12.71 -13.53 8.19
C THR A 38 13.93 -12.83 7.58
N ASP A 39 14.36 -13.26 6.39
CA ASP A 39 15.51 -12.68 5.69
C ASP A 39 15.18 -11.30 5.12
N TYR A 40 13.95 -11.14 4.61
CA TYR A 40 13.48 -9.86 4.10
C TYR A 40 13.46 -8.81 5.21
N PHE A 41 12.80 -9.09 6.33
CA PHE A 41 12.67 -8.11 7.42
C PHE A 41 13.86 -8.07 8.38
N GLY A 42 14.76 -9.07 8.35
CA GLY A 42 15.86 -9.19 9.32
C GLY A 42 15.38 -9.44 10.74
N THR A 43 14.26 -10.15 10.89
CA THR A 43 13.60 -10.46 12.17
C THR A 43 13.19 -11.93 12.19
N ASN A 44 13.06 -12.52 13.38
CA ASN A 44 12.63 -13.91 13.53
C ASN A 44 11.11 -14.06 13.62
N GLU A 45 10.38 -12.95 13.81
CA GLU A 45 8.94 -12.97 14.09
C GLU A 45 8.17 -11.97 13.22
N PRO A 46 8.27 -12.06 11.87
CA PRO A 46 7.47 -11.21 11.01
C PRO A 46 5.98 -11.54 11.18
N GLN A 47 5.12 -10.54 11.00
CA GLN A 47 3.69 -10.65 11.30
C GLN A 47 2.84 -10.29 10.07
N ILE A 48 1.61 -10.81 10.03
CA ILE A 48 0.53 -10.35 9.16
C ILE A 48 -0.38 -9.45 9.99
N TRP A 49 -0.67 -8.27 9.44
CA TRP A 49 -1.73 -7.39 9.91
C TRP A 49 -2.92 -7.47 8.96
N LYS A 50 -3.98 -8.17 9.38
CA LYS A 50 -5.16 -8.41 8.53
C LYS A 50 -6.00 -7.15 8.34
N ILE A 51 -6.52 -6.96 7.13
CA ILE A 51 -7.47 -5.88 6.84
C ILE A 51 -8.86 -6.30 7.31
N ILE A 52 -9.33 -5.68 8.40
CA ILE A 52 -10.65 -5.94 9.00
C ILE A 52 -11.73 -4.93 8.57
N GLY A 53 -11.43 -4.03 7.61
CA GLY A 53 -12.41 -3.10 7.04
C GLY A 53 -12.77 -1.91 7.91
N LYS A 54 -11.87 -1.50 8.80
CA LYS A 54 -12.10 -0.38 9.73
C LYS A 54 -11.30 0.86 9.35
N ASN A 55 -10.39 0.76 8.37
CA ASN A 55 -9.51 1.86 7.97
C ASN A 55 -9.89 2.45 6.62
N VAL A 56 -9.59 3.74 6.45
CA VAL A 56 -9.80 4.45 5.19
C VAL A 56 -8.91 3.87 4.10
N GLY A 57 -9.53 3.42 3.00
CA GLY A 57 -8.87 2.78 1.86
C GLY A 57 -8.78 1.25 1.94
N ASP A 58 -9.37 0.63 2.96
CA ASP A 58 -9.54 -0.83 3.01
C ASP A 58 -10.41 -1.34 1.86
N ASP A 59 -11.38 -0.55 1.37
CA ASP A 59 -12.28 -0.95 0.27
C ASP A 59 -11.50 -1.23 -1.01
N PHE A 60 -10.63 -0.31 -1.43
CA PHE A 60 -9.74 -0.51 -2.58
C PHE A 60 -8.86 -1.77 -2.45
N LEU A 61 -8.39 -2.06 -1.23
CA LEU A 61 -7.56 -3.24 -0.97
C LEU A 61 -8.38 -4.52 -1.08
N LYS A 62 -9.58 -4.54 -0.51
CA LYS A 62 -10.53 -5.65 -0.58
C LYS A 62 -11.00 -5.92 -2.02
N GLU A 63 -11.32 -4.87 -2.77
CA GLU A 63 -11.68 -4.96 -4.20
C GLU A 63 -10.58 -5.59 -5.04
N ASN A 64 -9.32 -5.47 -4.61
CA ASN A 64 -8.16 -6.09 -5.25
C ASN A 64 -7.65 -7.35 -4.52
N GLU A 65 -8.50 -7.95 -3.67
CA GLU A 65 -8.26 -9.21 -2.97
C GLU A 65 -7.04 -9.20 -2.03
N ILE A 66 -6.62 -8.02 -1.57
CA ILE A 66 -5.55 -7.87 -0.58
C ILE A 66 -6.10 -8.21 0.81
N LEU A 67 -5.52 -9.24 1.42
CA LEU A 67 -5.95 -9.77 2.73
C LEU A 67 -5.34 -9.02 3.91
N GLY A 68 -4.19 -8.37 3.72
CA GLY A 68 -3.49 -7.70 4.80
C GLY A 68 -2.13 -7.15 4.41
N TYR A 69 -1.40 -6.75 5.45
CA TYR A 69 -0.03 -6.28 5.34
C TYR A 69 0.93 -7.25 6.00
N VAL A 70 2.11 -7.41 5.41
CA VAL A 70 3.24 -8.11 6.00
C VAL A 70 4.15 -7.07 6.64
N VAL A 71 4.51 -7.25 7.92
CA VAL A 71 5.28 -6.28 8.72
C VAL A 71 6.40 -6.95 9.52
N GLU A 72 7.45 -6.19 9.83
CA GLU A 72 8.62 -6.64 10.60
C GLU A 72 8.27 -7.14 12.01
N ARG A 73 7.32 -6.49 12.70
CA ARG A 73 6.97 -6.75 14.09
C ARG A 73 5.62 -6.16 14.46
N ASP A 74 5.18 -6.43 15.68
CA ASP A 74 3.97 -5.87 16.27
C ASP A 74 3.90 -4.35 16.14
N PHE A 75 2.88 -3.91 15.41
CA PHE A 75 2.61 -2.52 15.09
C PHE A 75 1.16 -2.10 15.41
N SER A 76 0.22 -3.06 15.58
CA SER A 76 -1.20 -2.80 15.77
C SER A 76 -1.91 -4.00 16.40
N SER A 77 -3.18 -3.82 16.76
CA SER A 77 -4.06 -4.91 17.15
C SER A 77 -4.37 -5.83 15.94
N TYR A 78 -4.70 -7.10 16.18
CA TYR A 78 -5.05 -8.10 15.15
C TYR A 78 -3.87 -8.52 14.25
N MET A 79 -2.70 -8.71 14.85
CA MET A 79 -1.55 -9.28 14.19
C MET A 79 -1.45 -10.78 14.45
N GLU A 80 -1.05 -11.51 13.43
CA GLU A 80 -0.80 -12.95 13.49
C GLU A 80 0.63 -13.22 13.02
N PRO A 81 1.38 -14.06 13.75
CA PRO A 81 2.74 -14.41 13.33
C PRO A 81 2.69 -15.19 12.02
N LEU A 82 3.62 -14.87 11.11
CA LEU A 82 3.86 -15.71 9.94
C LEU A 82 4.42 -17.05 10.40
N ALA A 83 4.15 -18.11 9.62
CA ALA A 83 4.71 -19.41 9.92
C ALA A 83 6.24 -19.38 9.82
N ASN A 84 6.89 -20.30 10.55
CA ASN A 84 8.32 -20.47 10.45
C ASN A 84 8.70 -20.84 9.00
N LYS A 85 9.65 -20.09 8.43
CA LYS A 85 10.13 -20.22 7.03
C LYS A 85 9.12 -19.81 5.96
N GLU A 86 8.18 -18.92 6.28
CA GLU A 86 7.27 -18.36 5.30
C GLU A 86 8.01 -17.66 4.15
N ILE A 87 7.59 -17.92 2.91
CA ILE A 87 8.22 -17.36 1.70
C ILE A 87 7.34 -16.24 1.16
N LEU A 88 7.91 -15.04 1.06
CA LEU A 88 7.30 -13.90 0.39
C LEU A 88 7.61 -13.99 -1.10
N LYS A 89 6.59 -14.20 -1.93
CA LYS A 89 6.72 -14.20 -3.39
C LYS A 89 6.35 -12.81 -3.92
N PHE A 90 7.33 -11.96 -4.14
CA PHE A 90 7.11 -10.64 -4.71
C PHE A 90 6.72 -10.76 -6.18
N THR A 91 5.62 -10.12 -6.57
CA THR A 91 4.99 -10.35 -7.89
C THR A 91 5.52 -9.43 -8.98
N GLY A 92 6.15 -8.31 -8.62
CA GLY A 92 6.47 -7.23 -9.55
C GLY A 92 5.40 -6.12 -9.58
N ARG A 93 4.27 -6.32 -8.88
CA ARG A 93 3.21 -5.32 -8.76
C ARG A 93 3.44 -4.40 -7.56
N VAL A 94 3.10 -3.12 -7.75
CA VAL A 94 3.10 -2.11 -6.67
C VAL A 94 1.76 -1.40 -6.56
N TYR A 95 1.44 -1.02 -5.33
CA TYR A 95 0.26 -0.24 -4.96
C TYR A 95 0.70 1.17 -4.58
N LYS A 96 0.23 2.16 -5.32
CA LYS A 96 0.58 3.58 -5.13
C LYS A 96 -0.56 4.30 -4.44
N PHE A 97 -0.24 5.01 -3.38
CA PHE A 97 -1.22 5.78 -2.61
C PHE A 97 -0.80 7.24 -2.55
N TRP A 98 -1.70 8.14 -2.96
CA TRP A 98 -1.57 9.57 -2.74
C TRP A 98 -2.52 9.97 -1.61
N PRO A 99 -2.02 10.64 -0.56
CA PRO A 99 -2.89 11.14 0.49
C PRO A 99 -3.83 12.19 -0.09
N SER A 100 -5.06 12.21 0.40
CA SER A 100 -5.95 13.36 0.18
C SER A 100 -5.33 14.64 0.76
N TRP A 101 -5.81 15.81 0.32
CA TRP A 101 -5.35 17.09 0.87
C TRP A 101 -5.43 17.15 2.41
N PRO A 102 -6.56 16.77 3.08
CA PRO A 102 -6.63 16.75 4.54
C PRO A 102 -5.66 15.76 5.16
N GLN A 103 -5.48 14.57 4.58
CA GLN A 103 -4.49 13.62 5.07
C GLN A 103 -3.08 14.21 4.98
N LYS A 104 -2.73 14.87 3.88
CA LYS A 104 -1.40 15.46 3.69
C LYS A 104 -1.10 16.59 4.68
N HIS A 105 -2.08 17.46 4.95
CA HIS A 105 -1.85 18.69 5.71
C HIS A 105 -2.30 18.63 7.17
N LEU A 106 -3.29 17.81 7.52
CA LEU A 106 -3.81 17.66 8.88
C LEU A 106 -3.45 16.31 9.50
N GLY A 107 -3.44 15.24 8.70
CA GLY A 107 -3.19 13.86 9.16
C GLY A 107 -1.74 13.37 9.00
N GLY A 108 -0.84 14.16 8.40
CA GLY A 108 0.55 13.77 8.14
C GLY A 108 0.77 12.66 7.11
N GLY A 109 -0.27 12.33 6.31
CA GLY A 109 -0.22 11.33 5.26
C GLY A 109 0.79 11.69 4.15
N ARG A 110 1.46 10.66 3.61
CA ARG A 110 2.47 10.82 2.56
C ARG A 110 2.16 9.90 1.40
N LYS A 111 2.70 10.27 0.22
CA LYS A 111 2.74 9.35 -0.91
C LYS A 111 3.50 8.09 -0.49
N ASN A 112 2.97 6.92 -0.82
CA ASN A 112 3.51 5.63 -0.37
C ASN A 112 3.36 4.57 -1.46
N ILE A 113 4.42 3.80 -1.70
CA ILE A 113 4.45 2.64 -2.59
C ILE A 113 4.53 1.40 -1.72
N GLN A 114 3.65 0.44 -1.94
CA GLN A 114 3.67 -0.86 -1.27
C GLN A 114 3.82 -1.97 -2.30
N TYR A 115 4.52 -3.02 -1.92
CA TYR A 115 4.87 -4.13 -2.80
C TYR A 115 3.89 -5.28 -2.58
N GLU A 116 3.34 -5.83 -3.66
CA GLU A 116 2.51 -7.03 -3.56
C GLU A 116 3.39 -8.27 -3.37
N VAL A 117 2.97 -9.10 -2.41
CA VAL A 117 3.55 -10.42 -2.18
C VAL A 117 2.45 -11.46 -2.09
N LEU A 118 2.75 -12.66 -2.59
CA LEU A 118 1.93 -13.85 -2.37
C LEU A 118 2.54 -14.66 -1.23
N ILE A 119 1.67 -15.02 -0.28
CA ILE A 119 1.95 -15.96 0.81
C ILE A 119 0.89 -17.05 0.67
N ASP A 120 1.32 -18.30 0.51
CA ASP A 120 0.46 -19.42 0.10
C ASP A 120 -0.44 -19.07 -1.11
N HIS A 121 -1.74 -18.86 -0.84
CA HIS A 121 -2.79 -18.50 -1.80
C HIS A 121 -3.36 -17.09 -1.58
N GLY A 122 -2.80 -16.31 -0.64
CA GLY A 122 -3.27 -14.98 -0.30
C GLY A 122 -2.40 -13.87 -0.89
N LYS A 123 -3.02 -12.74 -1.24
CA LYS A 123 -2.32 -11.52 -1.64
C LYS A 123 -2.17 -10.58 -0.44
N TYR A 124 -0.96 -10.07 -0.25
CA TYR A 124 -0.63 -9.17 0.84
C TYR A 124 0.25 -8.03 0.34
N LEU A 125 0.31 -6.94 1.11
CA LEU A 125 1.20 -5.82 0.84
C LEU A 125 2.32 -5.76 1.87
N VAL A 126 3.55 -5.59 1.42
CA VAL A 126 4.68 -5.36 2.33
C VAL A 126 4.67 -3.91 2.78
N LEU A 127 4.56 -3.70 4.08
CA LEU A 127 4.66 -2.37 4.70
C LEU A 127 6.02 -2.23 5.36
N ASP A 128 7.00 -1.78 4.58
CA ASP A 128 8.34 -1.52 5.09
C ASP A 128 8.47 -0.05 5.55
N LYS A 129 8.51 0.15 6.87
CA LYS A 129 8.70 1.50 7.45
C LYS A 129 10.15 1.97 7.41
N ARG A 130 11.12 1.08 7.15
CA ARG A 130 12.54 1.43 7.19
C ARG A 130 13.08 1.51 5.78
N SER A 131 13.62 2.67 5.41
CA SER A 131 14.44 2.87 4.20
C SER A 131 15.76 2.06 4.18
N ARG A 132 15.91 1.08 5.08
CA ARG A 132 17.15 0.33 5.33
C ARG A 132 17.06 -1.15 4.99
N ASN A 133 15.92 -1.64 4.51
CA ASN A 133 15.84 -3.01 4.04
C ASN A 133 16.54 -3.12 2.67
N LYS A 134 17.66 -3.84 2.65
CA LYS A 134 18.50 -4.06 1.46
C LYS A 134 17.79 -4.85 0.35
N HIS A 135 16.67 -5.50 0.68
CA HIS A 135 15.89 -6.32 -0.24
C HIS A 135 14.69 -5.55 -0.84
N ILE A 136 14.52 -4.26 -0.54
CA ILE A 136 13.53 -3.43 -1.23
C ILE A 136 13.91 -3.39 -2.72
N PRO A 137 13.04 -3.87 -3.63
CA PRO A 137 13.37 -3.88 -5.04
C PRO A 137 13.44 -2.45 -5.58
N LEU A 138 14.39 -2.21 -6.49
CA LEU A 138 14.44 -0.97 -7.26
C LEU A 138 13.29 -0.98 -8.27
N VAL A 139 12.42 0.02 -8.19
CA VAL A 139 11.26 0.14 -9.08
C VAL A 139 11.60 0.91 -10.35
N GLU A 140 10.93 0.56 -11.46
CA GLU A 140 10.99 1.34 -12.69
C GLU A 140 10.47 2.78 -12.49
N LYS A 141 11.03 3.74 -13.24
CA LYS A 141 10.67 5.17 -13.11
C LYS A 141 9.17 5.45 -13.25
N ARG A 142 8.45 4.70 -14.10
CA ARG A 142 7.00 4.84 -14.27
C ARG A 142 6.21 4.45 -13.01
N CYS A 143 6.77 3.55 -12.21
CA CYS A 143 6.17 3.04 -10.99
C CYS A 143 6.45 3.93 -9.78
N ASP A 144 7.49 4.78 -9.85
CA ASP A 144 7.79 5.78 -8.84
C ASP A 144 6.88 7.04 -8.92
N PHE A 145 6.98 7.95 -7.96
CA PHE A 145 6.03 9.07 -7.71
C PHE A 145 6.32 10.43 -8.35
#